data_AF-A0A7M3VD94-F1
#
_entry.id   AF-A0A7M3VD94-F1
#
_cell.length_a   1.000
_cell.length_b   1.000
_cell.length_c   1.000
_cell.angle_alpha   90.00
_cell.angle_beta   90.00
_cell.angle_gamma   90.00
#
_symmetry.space_group_name_H-M   'P 1'
#
loop_
_entity.id
_entity.type
_entity.pdbx_description
1 polymer ?
#
loop_
_entity_poly.entity_id
_entity_poly.type
_entity_poly.pdbx_seq_one_letter_code
_entity_poly.pdbx_strand_id
1 'polypeptide(L)'
;DLVSLAQLDSSYQIADQTLFNTNLFVLFKSTQVKVKYESSGSNNISFDSTNNKPSYIVEFTNSTTVGIKWTMVKKYQLDVPNVTNEMNQVLQELILEQPLTKYTLNSSLAKQKGKSQREVHLGSNMANQWHSTRHSIGLNDNPSPNASTGFKLDKGNAYRKLDQSWPIYQPIDGTKQGKGKDSNGWNSEENTAAGDAPSVTAGGTSDTASKFKSYLNTKQALESIGILFDDQTPRNVITQLYYASTSKLAVTNDHVVVMGNSSLPSMWYWVVDRGATTDSSSKPTWFANTTLNWGENKQKQFVENQLGYKETTSTNSHNFHSKSFTQPAYLISGIDSVNDQLIFSGFKAGSVGYDSSSSSTQTKDQALAWSTTTSLDSKTGYRDLVTNDTGLNGPINGSFSIQDTFSFVVPYSSNHTNTRNTSGTIKTAYPVKKDQKSTVKINSLINATPLNSYGDEGVG
;
A
#
# COMPACT_ATOMS: atom_id res chain seq x y z
N ASP A 1 -3.83 22.93 29.33
CA ASP A 1 -3.90 21.53 28.85
C ASP A 1 -5.15 21.36 27.98
N LEU A 2 -4.98 21.33 26.65
CA LEU A 2 -6.12 21.24 25.73
C LEU A 2 -6.81 19.88 25.73
N VAL A 3 -6.13 18.80 26.12
CA VAL A 3 -6.71 17.45 26.25
C VAL A 3 -7.76 17.47 27.37
N SER A 4 -7.36 18.02 28.53
CA SER A 4 -8.28 18.21 29.66
C SER A 4 -9.44 19.16 29.30
N LEU A 5 -9.17 20.28 28.61
CA LEU A 5 -10.23 21.20 28.15
C LEU A 5 -11.20 20.56 27.14
N ALA A 6 -10.73 19.63 26.31
CA ALA A 6 -11.56 18.84 25.39
C ALA A 6 -12.38 17.74 26.10
N GLN A 7 -12.23 17.59 27.42
CA GLN A 7 -12.83 16.51 28.20
C GLN A 7 -12.44 15.14 27.64
N LEU A 8 -11.15 14.98 27.33
CA LEU A 8 -10.54 13.73 26.90
C LEU A 8 -9.65 13.19 28.03
N ASP A 9 -9.57 11.87 28.18
CA ASP A 9 -8.69 11.26 29.17
C ASP A 9 -7.21 11.34 28.77
N SER A 10 -6.32 10.98 29.69
CA SER A 10 -4.87 11.13 29.53
C SER A 10 -4.25 10.27 28.43
N SER A 11 -4.98 9.33 27.82
CA SER A 11 -4.47 8.57 26.68
C SER A 11 -4.40 9.38 25.39
N TYR A 12 -5.11 10.52 25.33
CA TYR A 12 -5.16 11.39 24.16
C TYR A 12 -3.97 12.35 24.13
N GLN A 13 -3.50 12.61 22.91
CA GLN A 13 -2.51 13.63 22.61
C GLN A 13 -2.91 14.44 21.39
N ILE A 14 -2.39 15.65 21.29
CA ILE A 14 -2.53 16.51 20.11
C ILE A 14 -1.74 15.88 18.96
N ALA A 15 -2.41 15.60 17.85
CA ALA A 15 -1.79 15.11 16.62
C ALA A 15 -1.44 16.24 15.65
N ASP A 16 -2.30 17.26 15.57
CA ASP A 16 -2.14 18.42 14.70
C ASP A 16 -3.01 19.59 15.20
N GLN A 17 -2.70 20.81 14.76
CA GLN A 17 -3.45 22.01 15.13
C GLN A 17 -3.36 23.09 14.05
N THR A 18 -4.43 23.85 13.82
CA THR A 18 -4.46 24.98 12.89
C THR A 18 -5.38 26.11 13.37
N LEU A 19 -5.17 27.32 12.87
CA LEU A 19 -6.01 28.48 13.16
C LEU A 19 -6.94 28.76 11.98
N PHE A 20 -8.22 28.94 12.25
CA PHE A 20 -9.22 29.31 11.25
C PHE A 20 -10.28 30.22 11.87
N ASN A 21 -10.56 31.37 11.23
CA ASN A 21 -11.47 32.39 11.74
C ASN A 21 -11.21 32.74 13.22
N THR A 22 -9.94 32.93 13.58
CA THR A 22 -9.43 33.23 14.94
C THR A 22 -9.61 32.11 15.99
N ASN A 23 -10.30 31.02 15.65
CA ASN A 23 -10.43 29.85 16.51
C ASN A 23 -9.29 28.85 16.24
N LEU A 24 -8.93 28.10 17.28
CA LEU A 24 -7.94 27.03 17.22
C LEU A 24 -8.66 25.70 17.02
N PHE A 25 -8.34 25.00 15.93
CA PHE A 25 -8.79 23.64 15.66
C PHE A 25 -7.68 22.68 16.01
N VAL A 26 -7.99 21.64 16.79
CA VAL A 26 -7.03 20.66 17.27
C VAL A 26 -7.52 19.25 17.01
N LEU A 27 -6.66 18.42 16.41
CA LEU A 27 -6.89 17.00 16.23
C LEU A 27 -6.27 16.24 17.39
N PHE A 28 -7.06 15.38 18.03
CA PHE A 28 -6.63 14.51 19.12
C PHE A 28 -6.76 13.04 18.73
N LYS A 29 -5.79 12.23 19.14
CA LYS A 29 -5.84 10.77 18.99
C LYS A 29 -5.31 10.07 20.24
N SER A 30 -5.88 8.90 20.54
CA SER A 30 -5.56 8.13 21.75
C SER A 30 -4.54 7.03 21.48
N THR A 31 -3.54 6.90 22.35
CA THR A 31 -2.59 5.78 22.36
C THR A 31 -3.23 4.46 22.79
N GLN A 32 -4.46 4.48 23.33
CA GLN A 32 -5.21 3.30 23.77
C GLN A 32 -6.24 2.79 22.75
N VAL A 33 -6.37 3.42 21.57
CA VAL A 33 -7.33 2.99 20.56
C VAL A 33 -7.09 1.56 20.10
N LYS A 34 -8.16 0.76 20.03
CA LYS A 34 -8.15 -0.58 19.44
C LYS A 34 -9.28 -0.71 18.43
N VAL A 35 -8.96 -1.17 17.23
CA VAL A 35 -9.88 -1.40 16.11
C VAL A 35 -9.82 -2.87 15.71
N LYS A 36 -10.95 -3.42 15.30
CA LYS A 36 -11.10 -4.82 14.88
C LYS A 36 -11.56 -4.88 13.43
N TYR A 37 -11.15 -5.93 12.75
CA TYR A 37 -11.67 -6.32 11.45
C TYR A 37 -12.25 -7.73 11.55
N GLU A 38 -13.53 -7.87 11.25
CA GLU A 38 -14.25 -9.15 11.19
C GLU A 38 -14.69 -9.41 9.75
N SER A 39 -14.20 -10.49 9.16
CA SER A 39 -14.44 -10.82 7.74
C SER A 39 -15.90 -11.18 7.42
N SER A 40 -16.67 -11.57 8.44
CA SER A 40 -18.08 -11.97 8.35
C SER A 40 -19.00 -10.92 9.00
N GLY A 41 -20.29 -10.96 8.64
CA GLY A 41 -21.29 -10.05 9.18
C GLY A 41 -21.29 -8.65 8.56
N SER A 42 -22.07 -7.76 9.17
CA SER A 42 -22.13 -6.32 8.86
C SER A 42 -21.31 -5.53 9.90
N ASN A 43 -20.81 -4.35 9.52
CA ASN A 43 -19.89 -3.54 10.33
C ASN A 43 -18.51 -4.19 10.55
N ASN A 44 -17.88 -4.61 9.44
CA ASN A 44 -16.63 -5.37 9.46
C ASN A 44 -15.49 -4.64 10.18
N ILE A 45 -15.43 -3.31 10.14
CA ILE A 45 -14.46 -2.51 10.89
C ILE A 45 -15.19 -1.83 12.05
N SER A 46 -14.73 -2.07 13.28
CA SER A 46 -15.34 -1.53 14.50
C SER A 46 -14.29 -1.24 15.58
N PHE A 47 -14.57 -0.30 16.48
CA PHE A 47 -13.78 -0.16 17.69
C PHE A 47 -13.96 -1.36 18.61
N ASP A 48 -12.91 -1.74 19.33
CA ASP A 48 -13.08 -2.66 20.43
C ASP A 48 -13.88 -2.00 21.55
N SER A 49 -14.97 -2.62 22.00
CA SER A 49 -15.92 -2.02 22.95
C SER A 49 -15.26 -1.65 24.27
N THR A 50 -14.26 -2.43 24.69
CA THR A 50 -13.50 -2.19 25.92
C THR A 50 -12.57 -0.97 25.82
N ASN A 51 -12.11 -0.63 24.62
CA ASN A 51 -11.13 0.44 24.35
C ASN A 51 -11.60 1.33 23.19
N ASN A 52 -12.86 1.77 23.26
CA ASN A 52 -13.46 2.64 22.26
C ASN A 52 -12.94 4.09 22.45
N LYS A 53 -11.83 4.39 21.78
CA LYS A 53 -11.12 5.68 21.86
C LYS A 53 -10.97 6.30 20.47
N PRO A 54 -12.06 6.78 19.84
CA PRO A 54 -11.99 7.42 18.53
C PRO A 54 -11.18 8.72 18.60
N SER A 55 -10.62 9.15 17.48
CA SER A 55 -9.98 10.46 17.36
C SER A 55 -11.04 11.57 17.32
N TYR A 56 -10.65 12.78 17.72
CA TYR A 56 -11.56 13.94 17.77
C TYR A 56 -10.94 15.18 17.14
N ILE A 57 -11.78 16.00 16.50
CA ILE A 57 -11.47 17.39 16.18
C ILE A 57 -12.19 18.26 17.19
N VAL A 58 -11.50 19.24 17.76
CA VAL A 58 -12.10 20.21 18.69
C VAL A 58 -11.78 21.63 18.26
N GLU A 59 -12.82 22.47 18.18
CA GLU A 59 -12.71 23.90 17.96
C GLU A 59 -12.66 24.61 19.31
N PHE A 60 -11.67 25.47 19.51
CA PHE A 60 -11.49 26.31 20.70
C PHE A 60 -11.52 27.79 20.33
N THR A 61 -12.13 28.60 21.17
CA THR A 61 -12.12 30.06 21.05
C THR A 61 -11.50 30.71 22.28
N ASN A 62 -10.90 31.88 22.12
CA ASN A 62 -10.40 32.67 23.24
C ASN A 62 -11.56 33.51 23.82
N SER A 63 -11.96 33.18 25.05
CA SER A 63 -13.09 33.84 25.72
C SER A 63 -12.76 35.19 26.39
N THR A 64 -11.52 35.67 26.27
CA THR A 64 -11.04 36.90 26.91
C THR A 64 -10.44 37.87 25.90
N THR A 65 -10.65 39.17 26.10
CA THR A 65 -10.00 40.24 25.31
C THR A 65 -8.59 40.59 25.79
N VAL A 66 -8.26 40.22 27.04
CA VAL A 66 -6.92 40.37 27.65
C VAL A 66 -6.48 39.01 28.18
N GLY A 67 -5.33 38.53 27.72
CA GLY A 67 -4.84 37.18 28.02
C GLY A 67 -5.51 36.08 27.19
N ILE A 68 -5.22 34.82 27.53
CA ILE A 68 -5.70 33.65 26.80
C ILE A 68 -6.50 32.74 27.74
N LYS A 69 -7.79 32.58 27.44
CA LYS A 69 -8.67 31.62 28.10
C LYS A 69 -9.43 30.82 27.04
N TRP A 70 -8.80 29.74 26.59
CA TRP A 70 -9.40 28.80 25.64
C TRP A 70 -10.67 28.17 26.23
N THR A 71 -11.74 28.13 25.43
CA THR A 71 -13.00 27.45 25.75
C THR A 71 -13.42 26.63 24.53
N MET A 72 -13.83 25.38 24.76
CA MET A 72 -14.32 24.48 23.71
C MET A 72 -15.62 25.04 23.10
N VAL A 73 -15.71 25.03 21.77
CA VAL A 73 -16.87 25.47 20.99
C VAL A 73 -17.62 24.26 20.44
N LYS A 74 -16.91 23.39 19.70
CA LYS A 74 -17.46 22.17 19.08
C LYS A 74 -16.46 21.03 19.18
N LYS A 75 -16.99 19.80 19.23
CA LYS A 75 -16.23 18.54 19.31
C LYS A 75 -16.85 17.54 18.32
N TYR A 76 -16.03 17.03 17.41
CA TYR A 76 -16.42 16.12 16.34
C TYR A 76 -15.69 14.79 16.49
N GLN A 77 -16.43 13.69 16.50
CA GLN A 77 -15.85 12.35 16.58
C GLN A 77 -15.53 11.80 15.19
N LEU A 78 -14.34 11.20 15.03
CA LEU A 78 -13.92 10.53 13.80
C LEU A 78 -14.16 9.02 13.92
N ASP A 79 -15.25 8.55 13.32
CA ASP A 79 -15.67 7.16 13.37
C ASP A 79 -14.93 6.27 12.36
N VAL A 80 -15.03 4.96 12.50
CA VAL A 80 -14.50 3.98 11.54
C VAL A 80 -15.28 3.96 10.21
N PRO A 81 -14.64 3.58 9.08
CA PRO A 81 -15.29 3.49 7.76
C PRO A 81 -16.45 2.51 7.72
N ASN A 82 -17.47 2.87 6.93
CA ASN A 82 -18.49 1.90 6.50
C ASN A 82 -17.88 0.94 5.47
N VAL A 83 -18.30 -0.32 5.50
CA VAL A 83 -17.81 -1.37 4.60
C VAL A 83 -18.99 -1.96 3.82
N THR A 84 -19.00 -1.76 2.51
CA THR A 84 -19.94 -2.39 1.57
C THR A 84 -19.55 -3.85 1.33
N ASN A 85 -20.46 -4.67 0.79
CA ASN A 85 -20.17 -6.06 0.42
C ASN A 85 -18.99 -6.19 -0.56
N GLU A 86 -18.93 -5.33 -1.58
CA GLU A 86 -17.88 -5.34 -2.61
C GLU A 86 -16.51 -4.99 -2.02
N MET A 87 -16.47 -3.98 -1.14
CA MET A 87 -15.28 -3.62 -0.37
C MET A 87 -14.84 -4.79 0.51
N ASN A 88 -15.76 -5.38 1.29
CA ASN A 88 -15.42 -6.48 2.20
C ASN A 88 -14.83 -7.69 1.47
N GLN A 89 -15.35 -8.02 0.28
CA GLN A 89 -14.80 -9.08 -0.57
C GLN A 89 -13.32 -8.85 -0.94
N VAL A 90 -12.86 -7.60 -1.04
CA VAL A 90 -11.43 -7.29 -1.20
C VAL A 90 -10.72 -7.36 0.15
N LEU A 91 -11.28 -6.77 1.21
CA LEU A 91 -10.66 -6.70 2.53
C LEU A 91 -10.40 -8.08 3.17
N GLN A 92 -11.22 -9.09 2.86
CA GLN A 92 -11.09 -10.47 3.36
C GLN A 92 -9.71 -11.08 3.11
N GLU A 93 -9.13 -10.76 1.95
CA GLU A 93 -7.82 -11.24 1.53
C GLU A 93 -6.84 -10.09 1.27
N LEU A 94 -7.15 -8.87 1.74
CA LEU A 94 -6.22 -7.75 1.65
C LEU A 94 -5.05 -7.99 2.60
N ILE A 95 -3.83 -7.89 2.06
CA ILE A 95 -2.60 -7.95 2.84
C ILE A 95 -1.78 -6.65 2.70
N LEU A 96 -1.13 -6.23 3.79
CA LEU A 96 -0.37 -4.98 3.84
C LEU A 96 1.06 -5.23 4.32
N GLU A 97 2.03 -4.64 3.62
CA GLU A 97 3.46 -4.70 3.98
C GLU A 97 3.72 -3.98 5.31
N GLN A 98 4.61 -4.53 6.13
CA GLN A 98 5.10 -3.86 7.33
C GLN A 98 5.71 -2.48 6.99
N PRO A 99 5.55 -1.47 7.86
CA PRO A 99 5.94 -0.11 7.56
C PRO A 99 7.45 0.03 7.33
N LEU A 100 7.81 0.93 6.39
CA LEU A 100 9.18 1.41 6.23
C LEU A 100 9.59 2.16 7.50
N THR A 101 10.82 1.91 7.97
CA THR A 101 11.39 2.61 9.12
C THR A 101 12.67 3.32 8.73
N LYS A 102 13.18 4.17 9.62
CA LYS A 102 14.47 4.84 9.47
C LYS A 102 15.64 3.87 9.19
N TYR A 103 15.52 2.61 9.61
CA TYR A 103 16.58 1.60 9.54
C TYR A 103 16.35 0.54 8.45
N THR A 104 15.27 0.64 7.69
CA THR A 104 14.99 -0.31 6.62
C THR A 104 16.02 -0.14 5.50
N LEU A 105 16.68 -1.24 5.12
CA LEU A 105 17.72 -1.24 4.09
C LEU A 105 17.11 -1.48 2.71
N ASN A 106 17.86 -1.14 1.65
CA ASN A 106 17.51 -1.54 0.28
C ASN A 106 17.34 -3.07 0.18
N SER A 107 18.24 -3.82 0.80
CA SER A 107 18.18 -5.28 0.87
C SER A 107 17.02 -5.80 1.72
N SER A 108 16.54 -5.04 2.71
CA SER A 108 15.32 -5.38 3.46
C SER A 108 14.07 -5.27 2.57
N LEU A 109 14.02 -4.24 1.72
CA LEU A 109 12.92 -4.03 0.77
C LEU A 109 12.92 -5.04 -0.38
N ALA A 110 14.11 -5.45 -0.83
CA ALA A 110 14.29 -6.40 -1.92
C ALA A 110 13.57 -7.72 -1.65
N LYS A 111 12.90 -8.25 -2.68
CA LYS A 111 12.18 -9.53 -2.62
C LYS A 111 12.65 -10.41 -3.76
N GLN A 112 12.60 -11.72 -3.55
CA GLN A 112 12.99 -12.67 -4.60
C GLN A 112 12.19 -12.40 -5.87
N LYS A 113 12.90 -12.29 -6.99
CA LYS A 113 12.31 -12.13 -8.32
C LYS A 113 11.28 -13.25 -8.58
N GLY A 114 10.14 -12.85 -9.14
CA GLY A 114 9.09 -13.76 -9.57
C GLY A 114 9.43 -14.53 -10.85
N LYS A 115 8.46 -15.29 -11.35
CA LYS A 115 8.53 -15.99 -12.62
C LYS A 115 8.68 -15.01 -13.79
N SER A 116 9.33 -15.46 -14.86
CA SER A 116 9.30 -14.77 -16.15
C SER A 116 7.95 -14.92 -16.86
N GLN A 117 7.65 -14.00 -17.78
CA GLN A 117 6.41 -14.01 -18.56
C GLN A 117 6.21 -15.32 -19.31
N ARG A 118 7.29 -15.90 -19.86
CA ARG A 118 7.27 -17.20 -20.53
C ARG A 118 6.93 -18.33 -19.56
N GLU A 119 7.57 -18.39 -18.39
CA GLU A 119 7.30 -19.45 -17.42
C GLU A 119 5.84 -19.45 -16.97
N VAL A 120 5.25 -18.27 -16.78
CA VAL A 120 3.83 -18.15 -16.42
C VAL A 120 2.91 -18.72 -17.50
N HIS A 121 3.10 -18.32 -18.76
CA HIS A 121 2.14 -18.68 -19.81
C HIS A 121 2.41 -20.04 -20.46
N LEU A 122 3.68 -20.42 -20.61
CA LEU A 122 4.09 -21.64 -21.31
C LEU A 122 4.55 -22.76 -20.37
N GLY A 123 5.01 -22.43 -19.16
CA GLY A 123 5.66 -23.37 -18.24
C GLY A 123 7.18 -23.42 -18.40
N SER A 124 7.82 -24.25 -17.57
CA SER A 124 9.28 -24.43 -17.55
C SER A 124 9.80 -25.00 -18.89
N ASN A 125 11.02 -24.59 -19.28
CA ASN A 125 11.77 -25.14 -20.42
C ASN A 125 11.21 -24.86 -21.84
N MET A 126 10.32 -23.87 -22.00
CA MET A 126 9.67 -23.56 -23.29
C MET A 126 10.33 -22.40 -24.06
N ALA A 127 11.62 -22.14 -23.85
CA ALA A 127 12.33 -20.95 -24.38
C ALA A 127 12.20 -20.79 -25.90
N ASN A 128 12.42 -21.87 -26.65
CA ASN A 128 12.43 -21.85 -28.12
C ASN A 128 11.02 -21.77 -28.74
N GLN A 129 9.96 -21.91 -27.94
CA GLN A 129 8.56 -21.91 -28.42
C GLN A 129 7.86 -20.56 -28.23
N TRP A 130 8.55 -19.55 -27.71
CA TRP A 130 7.95 -18.23 -27.48
C TRP A 130 7.35 -17.64 -28.76
N HIS A 131 8.13 -17.58 -29.84
CA HIS A 131 7.70 -16.95 -31.09
C HIS A 131 6.52 -17.67 -31.75
N SER A 132 6.46 -19.00 -31.67
CA SER A 132 5.36 -19.79 -32.22
C SER A 132 4.08 -19.68 -31.39
N THR A 133 4.19 -19.45 -30.09
CA THR A 133 3.04 -19.58 -29.17
C THR A 133 2.53 -18.24 -28.63
N ARG A 134 3.36 -17.18 -28.60
CA ARG A 134 2.97 -15.87 -28.02
C ARG A 134 1.67 -15.30 -28.59
N HIS A 135 1.34 -15.61 -29.84
CA HIS A 135 0.12 -15.16 -30.48
C HIS A 135 -1.15 -15.82 -29.92
N SER A 136 -1.13 -17.13 -29.64
CA SER A 136 -2.30 -17.86 -29.13
C SER A 136 -2.63 -17.53 -27.67
N ILE A 137 -1.66 -16.97 -26.94
CA ILE A 137 -1.80 -16.54 -25.54
C ILE A 137 -2.01 -15.03 -25.38
N GLY A 138 -2.22 -14.29 -26.49
CA GLY A 138 -2.53 -12.85 -26.45
C GLY A 138 -1.33 -11.91 -26.29
N LEU A 139 -0.11 -12.42 -26.43
CA LEU A 139 1.16 -11.69 -26.35
C LEU A 139 1.78 -11.50 -27.74
N ASN A 140 0.94 -11.15 -28.74
CA ASN A 140 1.36 -10.89 -30.11
C ASN A 140 2.57 -9.95 -30.14
N ASP A 141 3.59 -10.34 -30.90
CA ASP A 141 4.81 -9.55 -31.11
C ASP A 141 5.61 -9.13 -29.88
N ASN A 142 5.25 -9.59 -28.68
CA ASN A 142 5.97 -9.26 -27.46
C ASN A 142 7.42 -9.81 -27.51
N PRO A 143 8.45 -8.93 -27.35
CA PRO A 143 9.85 -9.31 -27.48
C PRO A 143 10.47 -9.84 -26.18
N SER A 144 9.70 -9.93 -25.08
CA SER A 144 10.25 -10.00 -23.73
C SER A 144 9.79 -11.25 -22.95
N PRO A 145 10.12 -12.47 -23.42
CA PRO A 145 9.75 -13.71 -22.72
C PRO A 145 10.30 -13.79 -21.29
N ASN A 146 11.43 -13.12 -21.04
CA ASN A 146 12.14 -13.12 -19.76
C ASN A 146 11.76 -11.94 -18.83
N ALA A 147 10.82 -11.07 -19.25
CA ALA A 147 10.33 -9.99 -18.39
C ALA A 147 9.70 -10.60 -17.12
N SER A 148 10.02 -10.01 -15.96
CA SER A 148 9.51 -10.48 -14.69
C SER A 148 8.01 -10.25 -14.55
N THR A 149 7.33 -11.18 -13.90
CA THR A 149 5.91 -11.05 -13.59
C THR A 149 5.66 -10.53 -12.17
N GLY A 150 6.73 -10.25 -11.39
CA GLY A 150 6.65 -9.60 -10.09
C GLY A 150 7.67 -10.15 -9.09
N PHE A 151 7.23 -10.41 -7.87
CA PHE A 151 8.10 -10.84 -6.77
C PHE A 151 7.40 -11.85 -5.86
N LYS A 152 8.16 -12.77 -5.26
CA LYS A 152 7.61 -13.79 -4.37
C LYS A 152 7.26 -13.21 -2.99
N LEU A 153 6.28 -13.84 -2.34
CA LEU A 153 5.75 -13.46 -1.02
C LEU A 153 6.00 -14.55 0.05
N ASP A 154 6.88 -15.51 -0.22
CA ASP A 154 7.32 -16.55 0.72
C ASP A 154 8.50 -16.09 1.60
N LYS A 155 9.17 -15.01 1.20
CA LYS A 155 10.31 -14.36 1.87
C LYS A 155 10.13 -12.84 1.92
N GLY A 156 11.03 -12.18 2.63
CA GLY A 156 11.07 -10.72 2.74
C GLY A 156 10.15 -10.15 3.81
N ASN A 157 9.95 -8.84 3.72
CA ASN A 157 9.10 -8.04 4.61
C ASN A 157 7.73 -8.68 4.81
N ALA A 158 7.26 -8.68 6.05
CA ALA A 158 5.98 -9.24 6.44
C ALA A 158 4.82 -8.53 5.71
N TYR A 159 3.94 -9.32 5.10
CA TYR A 159 2.60 -8.89 4.68
C TYR A 159 1.57 -9.49 5.63
N ARG A 160 0.62 -8.69 6.10
CA ARG A 160 -0.37 -9.09 7.12
C ARG A 160 -1.76 -8.67 6.73
N LYS A 161 -2.75 -9.50 7.09
CA LYS A 161 -4.17 -9.14 7.00
C LYS A 161 -4.52 -8.05 8.02
N LEU A 162 -5.68 -7.42 7.85
CA LEU A 162 -6.17 -6.33 8.70
C LEU A 162 -6.30 -6.69 10.19
N ASP A 163 -6.67 -7.94 10.48
CA ASP A 163 -6.85 -8.51 11.82
C ASP A 163 -5.55 -9.04 12.44
N GLN A 164 -4.48 -9.17 11.66
CA GLN A 164 -3.18 -9.65 12.10
C GLN A 164 -2.25 -8.50 12.53
N SER A 165 -1.15 -8.81 13.20
CA SER A 165 -0.12 -7.84 13.62
C SER A 165 1.17 -7.98 12.81
N TRP A 166 1.83 -6.84 12.55
CA TRP A 166 3.21 -6.82 12.02
C TRP A 166 4.23 -7.22 13.08
N PRO A 167 5.38 -7.80 12.70
CA PRO A 167 6.49 -8.05 13.63
C PRO A 167 7.30 -6.77 13.89
N ILE A 168 8.07 -6.77 14.99
CA ILE A 168 9.09 -5.73 15.26
C ILE A 168 10.39 -5.94 14.48
N TYR A 169 10.53 -7.11 13.87
CA TYR A 169 11.73 -7.54 13.16
C TYR A 169 11.65 -7.22 11.66
N GLN A 170 12.74 -6.77 11.07
CA GLN A 170 12.87 -6.57 9.63
C GLN A 170 14.04 -7.41 9.10
N PRO A 171 13.90 -8.14 7.99
CA PRO A 171 15.01 -8.89 7.42
C PRO A 171 16.12 -7.94 6.94
N ILE A 172 17.38 -8.29 7.12
CA ILE A 172 18.52 -7.55 6.55
C ILE A 172 18.56 -7.77 5.03
N ASP A 173 18.32 -9.00 4.57
CA ASP A 173 18.20 -9.36 3.16
C ASP A 173 16.86 -10.09 2.93
N GLY A 174 15.86 -9.35 2.44
CA GLY A 174 14.51 -9.83 2.18
C GLY A 174 14.44 -10.85 1.03
N THR A 175 15.50 -11.04 0.26
CA THR A 175 15.58 -12.14 -0.71
C THR A 175 15.85 -13.49 -0.05
N LYS A 176 16.29 -13.52 1.22
CA LYS A 176 16.66 -14.75 1.94
C LYS A 176 15.91 -14.93 3.26
N GLN A 177 15.87 -13.87 4.06
CA GLN A 177 15.21 -13.84 5.37
C GLN A 177 13.76 -13.35 5.26
N GLY A 178 13.03 -13.45 6.36
CA GLY A 178 11.61 -13.10 6.42
C GLY A 178 10.71 -14.20 5.85
N LYS A 179 9.41 -13.95 5.95
CA LYS A 179 8.35 -14.91 5.57
C LYS A 179 7.27 -14.29 4.70
N GLY A 180 7.44 -13.03 4.26
CA GLY A 180 6.45 -12.37 3.41
C GLY A 180 5.04 -12.46 3.99
N LYS A 181 4.10 -13.03 3.23
CA LYS A 181 2.70 -13.22 3.64
C LYS A 181 2.44 -14.46 4.49
N ASP A 182 3.42 -15.35 4.66
CA ASP A 182 3.27 -16.60 5.43
C ASP A 182 3.33 -16.32 6.95
N SER A 183 2.22 -15.82 7.49
CA SER A 183 2.08 -15.54 8.93
C SER A 183 2.28 -16.79 9.80
N ASN A 184 1.87 -17.97 9.31
CA ASN A 184 1.98 -19.22 10.06
C ASN A 184 3.44 -19.67 10.14
N GLY A 185 4.16 -19.64 9.03
CA GLY A 185 5.59 -19.91 9.01
C GLY A 185 6.42 -18.87 9.78
N TRP A 186 5.93 -17.61 9.88
CA TRP A 186 6.55 -16.59 10.72
C TRP A 186 6.50 -16.93 12.20
N ASN A 187 5.38 -17.43 12.72
CA ASN A 187 5.27 -17.77 14.15
C ASN A 187 6.32 -18.80 14.59
N SER A 188 6.79 -19.66 13.67
CA SER A 188 7.91 -20.57 13.93
C SER A 188 9.29 -19.93 13.74
N GLU A 189 9.43 -18.98 12.80
CA GLU A 189 10.67 -18.23 12.52
C GLU A 189 10.97 -17.16 13.59
N GLU A 190 9.94 -16.65 14.27
CA GLU A 190 10.03 -15.52 15.18
C GLU A 190 11.05 -15.73 16.31
N ASN A 191 11.18 -16.95 16.82
CA ASN A 191 12.20 -17.30 17.81
C ASN A 191 13.63 -17.15 17.26
N THR A 192 13.83 -17.45 15.97
CA THR A 192 15.12 -17.25 15.30
C THR A 192 15.42 -15.76 15.16
N ALA A 193 14.42 -14.95 14.77
CA ALA A 193 14.56 -13.51 14.68
C ALA A 193 14.82 -12.86 16.06
N ALA A 194 14.13 -13.31 17.11
CA ALA A 194 14.33 -12.83 18.48
C ALA A 194 15.71 -13.21 19.03
N GLY A 195 16.22 -14.41 18.71
CA GLY A 195 17.56 -14.83 19.08
C GLY A 195 18.67 -14.06 18.36
N ASP A 196 18.47 -13.73 17.09
CA ASP A 196 19.42 -12.92 16.29
C ASP A 196 19.38 -11.44 16.67
N ALA A 197 18.18 -10.87 16.85
CA ALA A 197 17.96 -9.43 17.05
C ALA A 197 17.16 -9.13 18.34
N PRO A 198 17.68 -9.47 19.53
CA PRO A 198 16.95 -9.30 20.78
C PRO A 198 16.66 -7.82 21.07
N SER A 199 15.51 -7.53 21.68
CA SER A 199 15.25 -6.22 22.27
C SER A 199 16.28 -5.93 23.38
N VAL A 200 16.64 -4.66 23.57
CA VAL A 200 17.57 -4.24 24.63
C VAL A 200 16.96 -4.51 26.00
N THR A 201 17.61 -5.35 26.81
CA THR A 201 17.34 -5.47 28.25
C THR A 201 18.33 -4.59 29.00
N ALA A 202 17.84 -3.66 29.82
CA ALA A 202 18.69 -2.78 30.61
C ALA A 202 19.65 -3.61 31.48
N GLY A 203 20.96 -3.49 31.24
CA GLY A 203 22.02 -4.10 32.06
C GLY A 203 22.75 -5.32 31.48
N GLY A 204 22.42 -5.79 30.28
CA GLY A 204 23.15 -6.88 29.62
C GLY A 204 24.17 -6.39 28.58
N THR A 205 25.41 -6.88 28.61
CA THR A 205 26.34 -6.76 27.48
C THR A 205 25.77 -7.52 26.28
N SER A 206 25.14 -6.81 25.34
CA SER A 206 24.59 -7.41 24.12
C SER A 206 25.64 -7.67 23.03
N ASP A 207 26.92 -7.51 23.34
CA ASP A 207 28.03 -7.58 22.38
C ASP A 207 28.51 -9.02 22.19
N THR A 208 27.73 -9.79 21.44
CA THR A 208 28.25 -11.00 20.79
C THR A 208 28.19 -10.77 19.29
N ALA A 209 29.33 -10.93 18.59
CA ALA A 209 29.46 -10.76 17.13
C ALA A 209 28.55 -11.70 16.29
N SER A 210 27.71 -12.51 16.94
CA SER A 210 26.73 -13.41 16.35
C SER A 210 25.34 -12.83 16.17
N LYS A 211 25.06 -11.61 16.65
CA LYS A 211 23.73 -10.96 16.60
C LYS A 211 23.56 -10.02 15.41
N PHE A 212 22.31 -9.70 15.08
CA PHE A 212 21.88 -8.82 13.99
C PHE A 212 22.50 -9.20 12.63
N LYS A 213 22.60 -10.51 12.35
CA LYS A 213 23.12 -11.03 11.07
C LYS A 213 22.03 -11.20 10.04
N SER A 214 20.81 -11.46 10.49
CA SER A 214 19.68 -11.83 9.65
C SER A 214 18.52 -10.84 9.76
N TYR A 215 18.32 -10.25 10.94
CA TYR A 215 17.23 -9.36 11.24
C TYR A 215 17.68 -8.11 11.99
N LEU A 216 16.94 -7.02 11.79
CA LEU A 216 16.97 -5.81 12.57
C LEU A 216 15.78 -5.82 13.53
N ASN A 217 15.98 -5.43 14.78
CA ASN A 217 14.89 -5.11 15.69
C ASN A 217 14.59 -3.61 15.58
N THR A 218 13.36 -3.29 15.19
CA THR A 218 12.94 -1.92 14.87
C THR A 218 11.84 -1.40 15.78
N LYS A 219 11.60 -2.02 16.94
CA LYS A 219 10.50 -1.63 17.85
C LYS A 219 10.50 -0.12 18.14
N GLN A 220 11.62 0.46 18.58
CA GLN A 220 11.69 1.89 18.90
C GLN A 220 11.48 2.77 17.67
N ALA A 221 11.94 2.33 16.50
CA ALA A 221 11.69 3.04 15.24
C ALA A 221 10.22 2.99 14.85
N LEU A 222 9.55 1.86 15.05
CA LEU A 222 8.11 1.68 14.85
C LEU A 222 7.32 2.59 15.82
N GLU A 223 7.67 2.62 17.10
CA GLU A 223 7.06 3.54 18.08
C GLU A 223 7.22 5.00 17.64
N SER A 224 8.41 5.38 17.14
CA SER A 224 8.69 6.77 16.71
C SER A 224 7.85 7.24 15.53
N ILE A 225 7.39 6.32 14.67
CA ILE A 225 6.49 6.62 13.55
C ILE A 225 5.01 6.42 13.90
N GLY A 226 4.71 6.14 15.17
CA GLY A 226 3.35 6.03 15.69
C GLY A 226 2.73 4.64 15.64
N ILE A 227 3.50 3.56 15.55
CA ILE A 227 2.98 2.20 15.74
C ILE A 227 2.62 1.99 17.22
N LEU A 228 1.40 1.54 17.47
CA LEU A 228 0.88 1.26 18.81
C LEU A 228 1.17 -0.18 19.21
N PHE A 229 1.50 -0.37 20.48
CA PHE A 229 1.89 -1.66 21.05
C PHE A 229 1.00 -2.04 22.23
N ASP A 230 0.78 -3.35 22.39
CA ASP A 230 0.42 -3.96 23.65
C ASP A 230 1.70 -4.65 24.18
N ASP A 231 2.41 -3.93 25.05
CA ASP A 231 3.78 -4.25 25.49
C ASP A 231 4.81 -4.35 24.34
N GLN A 232 5.20 -5.56 23.93
CA GLN A 232 6.17 -5.77 22.84
C GLN A 232 5.49 -6.03 21.48
N THR A 233 4.20 -6.35 21.50
CA THR A 233 3.48 -6.77 20.29
C THR A 233 2.76 -5.58 19.67
N PRO A 234 3.04 -5.22 18.40
CA PRO A 234 2.24 -4.24 17.70
C PRO A 234 0.76 -4.64 17.69
N ARG A 235 -0.15 -3.68 17.89
CA ARG A 235 -1.58 -3.91 17.63
C ARG A 235 -1.82 -4.25 16.16
N ASN A 236 -2.95 -4.86 15.87
CA ASN A 236 -3.30 -5.31 14.52
C ASN A 236 -3.24 -4.18 13.48
N VAL A 237 -3.09 -4.56 12.20
CA VAL A 237 -2.90 -3.64 11.09
C VAL A 237 -4.03 -2.60 11.04
N ILE A 238 -5.29 -3.00 11.23
CA ILE A 238 -6.42 -2.06 11.16
C ILE A 238 -6.37 -0.98 12.23
N THR A 239 -5.86 -1.28 13.43
CA THR A 239 -5.62 -0.28 14.48
C THR A 239 -4.54 0.72 14.05
N GLN A 240 -3.44 0.22 13.47
CA GLN A 240 -2.35 1.09 12.99
C GLN A 240 -2.82 2.01 11.86
N LEU A 241 -3.59 1.47 10.91
CA LEU A 241 -4.17 2.25 9.81
C LEU A 241 -5.09 3.36 10.35
N TYR A 242 -5.96 3.05 11.31
CA TYR A 242 -6.81 4.06 11.93
C TYR A 242 -6.00 5.16 12.62
N TYR A 243 -5.06 4.79 13.50
CA TYR A 243 -4.26 5.75 14.26
C TYR A 243 -3.34 6.61 13.38
N ALA A 244 -2.83 6.05 12.28
CA ALA A 244 -2.05 6.78 11.29
C ALA A 244 -2.93 7.69 10.43
N SER A 245 -4.16 7.28 10.10
CA SER A 245 -5.09 8.03 9.24
C SER A 245 -5.63 9.33 9.86
N THR A 246 -5.50 9.50 11.18
CA THR A 246 -5.92 10.71 11.91
C THR A 246 -4.71 11.56 12.33
N SER A 247 -3.92 12.03 11.37
CA SER A 247 -2.62 12.68 11.66
C SER A 247 -2.45 14.12 11.15
N LYS A 248 -3.28 14.58 10.22
CA LYS A 248 -3.20 15.94 9.64
C LYS A 248 -4.61 16.51 9.51
N LEU A 249 -4.77 17.80 9.77
CA LEU A 249 -6.07 18.47 9.69
C LEU A 249 -6.00 19.77 8.87
N ALA A 250 -7.03 20.04 8.07
CA ALA A 250 -7.22 21.32 7.38
C ALA A 250 -8.66 21.79 7.54
N VAL A 251 -8.86 23.12 7.63
CA VAL A 251 -10.16 23.73 7.94
C VAL A 251 -10.56 24.71 6.85
N THR A 252 -11.82 24.64 6.46
CA THR A 252 -12.50 25.53 5.50
C THR A 252 -13.74 26.15 6.16
N ASN A 253 -14.47 27.00 5.45
CA ASN A 253 -15.69 27.61 5.96
C ASN A 253 -16.69 26.55 6.40
N ASP A 254 -16.91 25.53 5.56
CA ASP A 254 -17.96 24.53 5.78
C ASP A 254 -17.43 23.17 6.26
N HIS A 255 -16.14 22.87 6.06
CA HIS A 255 -15.60 21.55 6.34
C HIS A 255 -14.31 21.56 7.18
N VAL A 256 -14.11 20.49 7.94
CA VAL A 256 -12.80 20.07 8.45
C VAL A 256 -12.42 18.76 7.77
N VAL A 257 -11.23 18.68 7.19
CA VAL A 257 -10.74 17.47 6.53
C VAL A 257 -9.55 16.90 7.27
N VAL A 258 -9.58 15.58 7.49
CA VAL A 258 -8.51 14.85 8.19
C VAL A 258 -7.95 13.77 7.29
N MET A 259 -6.63 13.76 7.18
CA MET A 259 -5.85 12.77 6.42
C MET A 259 -4.75 12.17 7.29
N GLY A 260 -4.15 11.08 6.80
CA GLY A 260 -3.07 10.42 7.51
C GLY A 260 -1.71 11.08 7.37
N ASN A 261 -0.68 10.34 7.76
CA ASN A 261 0.72 10.77 7.72
C ASN A 261 1.47 10.18 6.51
N SER A 262 2.77 10.49 6.44
CA SER A 262 3.68 10.06 5.38
C SER A 262 4.39 8.73 5.69
N SER A 263 4.21 8.17 6.88
CA SER A 263 4.91 6.95 7.34
C SER A 263 4.14 5.67 7.03
N LEU A 264 2.81 5.73 7.00
CA LEU A 264 1.94 4.58 6.69
C LEU A 264 0.91 4.94 5.62
N PRO A 265 0.55 3.99 4.72
CA PRO A 265 -0.51 4.22 3.75
C PRO A 265 -1.85 4.51 4.43
N SER A 266 -2.54 5.54 3.96
CA SER A 266 -3.91 5.87 4.36
C SER A 266 -4.88 5.34 3.32
N MET A 267 -5.87 4.56 3.74
CA MET A 267 -6.91 4.00 2.85
C MET A 267 -8.19 4.84 2.78
N TRP A 268 -8.32 5.82 3.68
CA TRP A 268 -9.47 6.70 3.77
C TRP A 268 -9.08 8.08 4.33
N TYR A 269 -10.01 9.04 4.23
CA TYR A 269 -9.91 10.39 4.80
C TYR A 269 -11.29 10.84 5.31
N TRP A 270 -11.34 11.78 6.25
CA TRP A 270 -12.61 12.33 6.75
C TRP A 270 -12.89 13.69 6.12
N VAL A 271 -14.16 13.92 5.78
CA VAL A 271 -14.71 15.24 5.48
C VAL A 271 -15.84 15.48 6.47
N VAL A 272 -15.60 16.36 7.43
CA VAL A 272 -16.51 16.67 8.55
C VAL A 272 -17.21 17.98 8.25
N ASP A 273 -18.54 17.96 8.17
CA ASP A 273 -19.36 19.16 8.04
C ASP A 273 -19.33 19.95 9.36
N ARG A 274 -18.90 21.22 9.30
CA ARG A 274 -18.85 22.11 10.47
C ARG A 274 -20.24 22.48 10.99
N GLY A 275 -21.27 22.38 10.15
CA GLY A 275 -22.68 22.54 10.48
C GLY A 275 -23.27 21.38 11.28
N ALA A 276 -22.56 20.24 11.37
CA ALA A 276 -23.04 19.09 12.14
C ALA A 276 -23.23 19.43 13.63
N THR A 277 -24.22 18.80 14.26
CA THR A 277 -24.51 18.99 15.68
C THR A 277 -23.33 18.51 16.54
N THR A 278 -23.20 19.09 17.75
CA THR A 278 -22.29 18.58 18.77
C THR A 278 -22.53 17.09 18.98
N ASP A 279 -21.45 16.30 19.09
CA ASP A 279 -21.48 14.84 19.26
C ASP A 279 -21.84 14.02 18.00
N SER A 280 -21.77 14.62 16.81
CA SER A 280 -21.90 13.87 15.55
C SER A 280 -20.70 12.95 15.28
N SER A 281 -21.01 11.70 14.89
CA SER A 281 -20.03 10.70 14.48
C SER A 281 -19.79 10.80 12.98
N SER A 282 -18.60 11.27 12.59
CA SER A 282 -18.26 11.48 11.18
C SER A 282 -17.59 10.26 10.56
N LYS A 283 -18.14 9.77 9.46
CA LYS A 283 -17.62 8.60 8.71
C LYS A 283 -16.60 9.05 7.64
N PRO A 284 -15.52 8.28 7.42
CA PRO A 284 -14.54 8.59 6.40
C PRO A 284 -14.95 8.08 5.01
N THR A 285 -14.31 8.64 3.98
CA THR A 285 -14.42 8.25 2.58
C THR A 285 -13.20 7.43 2.17
N TRP A 286 -13.41 6.28 1.53
CA TRP A 286 -12.34 5.44 1.00
C TRP A 286 -11.65 6.07 -0.22
N PHE A 287 -10.32 6.00 -0.27
CA PHE A 287 -9.56 6.41 -1.46
C PHE A 287 -9.88 5.54 -2.68
N ALA A 288 -10.18 4.26 -2.47
CA ALA A 288 -10.65 3.33 -3.50
C ALA A 288 -11.93 3.81 -4.24
N ASN A 289 -12.69 4.74 -3.64
CA ASN A 289 -13.88 5.36 -4.24
C ASN A 289 -13.63 6.79 -4.75
N THR A 290 -12.43 7.35 -4.53
CA THR A 290 -12.09 8.73 -4.90
C THR A 290 -11.30 8.72 -6.20
N THR A 291 -11.99 8.95 -7.33
CA THR A 291 -11.32 9.00 -8.64
C THR A 291 -10.53 10.30 -8.78
N LEU A 292 -9.21 10.19 -8.87
CA LEU A 292 -8.34 11.31 -9.18
C LEU A 292 -8.14 11.47 -10.68
N ASN A 293 -7.91 12.70 -11.13
CA ASN A 293 -7.33 12.96 -12.43
C ASN A 293 -5.81 12.79 -12.34
N TRP A 294 -5.27 11.76 -13.00
CA TRP A 294 -3.83 11.44 -13.02
C TRP A 294 -3.03 12.26 -14.04
N GLY A 295 -3.66 13.22 -14.72
CA GLY A 295 -3.12 13.96 -15.87
C GLY A 295 -3.81 13.50 -17.15
N GLU A 296 -3.56 12.25 -17.56
CA GLU A 296 -4.17 11.60 -18.72
C GLU A 296 -4.88 10.29 -18.33
N ASN A 297 -5.91 9.91 -19.08
CA ASN A 297 -6.65 8.65 -18.84
C ASN A 297 -5.74 7.42 -18.86
N LYS A 298 -4.68 7.43 -19.68
CA LYS A 298 -3.75 6.30 -19.76
C LYS A 298 -2.92 6.15 -18.48
N GLN A 299 -2.53 7.25 -17.83
CA GLN A 299 -1.85 7.21 -16.54
C GLN A 299 -2.73 6.56 -15.46
N LYS A 300 -4.03 6.86 -15.46
CA LYS A 300 -5.01 6.18 -14.60
C LYS A 300 -5.09 4.68 -14.91
N GLN A 301 -5.17 4.31 -16.19
CA GLN A 301 -5.20 2.90 -16.62
C GLN A 301 -3.95 2.13 -16.21
N PHE A 302 -2.74 2.73 -16.30
CA PHE A 302 -1.50 2.11 -15.83
C PHE A 302 -1.57 1.70 -14.36
N VAL A 303 -2.12 2.58 -13.51
CA VAL A 303 -2.31 2.28 -12.09
C VAL A 303 -3.35 1.17 -11.93
N GLU A 304 -4.53 1.31 -12.54
CA GLU A 304 -5.67 0.40 -12.35
C GLU A 304 -5.43 -1.01 -12.91
N ASN A 305 -4.79 -1.12 -14.07
CA ASN A 305 -4.49 -2.41 -14.69
C ASN A 305 -3.54 -3.27 -13.86
N GLN A 306 -2.72 -2.65 -13.01
CA GLN A 306 -1.79 -3.36 -12.13
C GLN A 306 -2.38 -3.64 -10.74
N LEU A 307 -3.50 -3.00 -10.34
CA LEU A 307 -4.16 -3.23 -9.04
C LEU A 307 -4.67 -4.68 -8.86
N GLY A 308 -4.88 -5.41 -9.96
CA GLY A 308 -5.22 -6.83 -9.92
C GLY A 308 -5.82 -7.36 -11.22
N TYR A 309 -6.10 -8.66 -11.23
CA TYR A 309 -6.67 -9.34 -12.39
C TYR A 309 -8.18 -9.10 -12.45
N LYS A 310 -8.66 -8.53 -13.55
CA LYS A 310 -10.09 -8.32 -13.81
C LYS A 310 -10.62 -9.42 -14.72
N GLU A 311 -11.41 -10.32 -14.15
CA GLU A 311 -11.98 -11.44 -14.87
C GLU A 311 -13.31 -11.89 -14.26
N THR A 312 -14.29 -12.21 -15.11
CA THR A 312 -15.65 -12.56 -14.67
C THR A 312 -15.82 -14.06 -14.42
N THR A 313 -14.89 -14.90 -14.87
CA THR A 313 -15.02 -16.36 -14.79
C THR A 313 -14.33 -16.99 -13.57
N SER A 314 -13.56 -16.23 -12.78
CA SER A 314 -12.92 -16.76 -11.57
C SER A 314 -13.82 -16.58 -10.36
N THR A 315 -14.02 -17.67 -9.61
CA THR A 315 -14.77 -17.67 -8.35
C THR A 315 -13.84 -17.28 -7.20
N ASN A 316 -14.19 -16.26 -6.42
CA ASN A 316 -13.43 -15.73 -5.26
C ASN A 316 -12.08 -15.06 -5.59
N SER A 317 -11.84 -14.67 -6.85
CA SER A 317 -10.74 -13.77 -7.20
C SER A 317 -11.20 -12.32 -7.05
N HIS A 318 -11.05 -11.76 -5.85
CA HIS A 318 -11.52 -10.42 -5.52
C HIS A 318 -10.33 -9.53 -5.15
N ASN A 319 -10.12 -8.51 -5.98
CA ASN A 319 -9.12 -7.46 -5.85
C ASN A 319 -9.74 -6.11 -6.25
N PHE A 320 -9.06 -5.01 -5.94
CA PHE A 320 -9.54 -3.65 -6.22
C PHE A 320 -9.94 -3.47 -7.69
N HIS A 321 -9.13 -3.93 -8.64
CA HIS A 321 -9.44 -3.80 -10.08
C HIS A 321 -10.69 -4.62 -10.48
N SER A 322 -10.81 -5.86 -10.01
CA SER A 322 -11.96 -6.74 -10.31
C SER A 322 -13.28 -6.19 -9.77
N LYS A 323 -13.23 -5.43 -8.68
CA LYS A 323 -14.39 -4.77 -8.05
C LYS A 323 -14.59 -3.33 -8.53
N SER A 324 -13.83 -2.93 -9.56
CA SER A 324 -13.90 -1.60 -10.19
C SER A 324 -13.62 -0.44 -9.22
N PHE A 325 -12.78 -0.67 -8.22
CA PHE A 325 -12.19 0.38 -7.39
C PHE A 325 -10.96 0.98 -8.08
N THR A 326 -10.61 2.21 -7.69
CA THR A 326 -9.38 2.89 -8.11
C THR A 326 -8.27 2.71 -7.07
N GLN A 327 -7.17 3.48 -7.19
CA GLN A 327 -6.04 3.44 -6.26
C GLN A 327 -6.50 3.50 -4.79
N PRO A 328 -6.19 2.48 -3.97
CA PRO A 328 -6.81 2.32 -2.66
C PRO A 328 -6.09 3.05 -1.52
N ALA A 329 -4.83 3.46 -1.68
CA ALA A 329 -4.06 4.04 -0.59
C ALA A 329 -2.97 5.03 -1.02
N TYR A 330 -2.67 5.99 -0.16
CA TYR A 330 -1.64 7.01 -0.39
C TYR A 330 -0.80 7.24 0.87
N LEU A 331 0.49 7.53 0.67
CA LEU A 331 1.38 8.06 1.70
C LEU A 331 1.25 9.59 1.65
N ILE A 332 0.44 10.15 2.54
CA ILE A 332 0.02 11.55 2.49
C ILE A 332 1.16 12.44 3.02
N SER A 333 1.59 13.41 2.21
CA SER A 333 2.59 14.40 2.60
C SER A 333 2.01 15.42 3.57
N GLY A 334 0.78 15.85 3.32
CA GLY A 334 0.05 16.81 4.14
C GLY A 334 -1.23 17.28 3.45
N ILE A 335 -2.01 18.06 4.18
CA ILE A 335 -3.19 18.75 3.70
C ILE A 335 -3.20 20.16 4.29
N ASP A 336 -3.63 21.14 3.50
CA ASP A 336 -3.77 22.53 3.92
C ASP A 336 -4.96 23.19 3.22
N SER A 337 -5.33 24.40 3.62
CA SER A 337 -6.41 25.18 2.99
C SER A 337 -6.01 26.60 2.62
N VAL A 338 -6.46 27.04 1.45
CA VAL A 338 -6.29 28.42 0.97
C VAL A 338 -7.56 28.84 0.24
N ASN A 339 -8.15 29.98 0.62
CA ASN A 339 -9.35 30.52 -0.02
C ASN A 339 -10.48 29.50 -0.16
N ASP A 340 -10.77 28.77 0.92
CA ASP A 340 -11.82 27.74 0.97
C ASP A 340 -11.58 26.52 0.06
N GLN A 341 -10.38 26.38 -0.49
CA GLN A 341 -9.94 25.20 -1.24
C GLN A 341 -8.99 24.37 -0.39
N LEU A 342 -9.09 23.05 -0.50
CA LEU A 342 -8.17 22.11 0.13
C LEU A 342 -7.07 21.71 -0.86
N ILE A 343 -5.84 21.71 -0.38
CA ILE A 343 -4.66 21.28 -1.14
C ILE A 343 -4.09 20.07 -0.42
N PHE A 344 -3.98 18.94 -1.11
CA PHE A 344 -3.30 17.76 -0.59
C PHE A 344 -2.24 17.26 -1.57
N SER A 345 -1.23 16.59 -1.05
CA SER A 345 -0.23 15.90 -1.86
C SER A 345 0.23 14.63 -1.15
N GLY A 346 0.82 13.73 -1.91
CA GLY A 346 1.32 12.47 -1.39
C GLY A 346 1.83 11.57 -2.50
N PHE A 347 2.47 10.49 -2.11
CA PHE A 347 2.80 9.42 -3.03
C PHE A 347 1.65 8.41 -3.10
N LYS A 348 1.39 7.89 -4.31
CA LYS A 348 0.63 6.66 -4.47
C LYS A 348 1.37 5.55 -3.69
N ALA A 349 0.69 4.86 -2.77
CA ALA A 349 1.24 3.64 -2.19
C ALA A 349 1.18 2.51 -3.22
N GLY A 350 2.25 1.71 -3.31
CA GLY A 350 2.28 0.58 -4.22
C GLY A 350 1.13 -0.38 -3.94
N SER A 351 0.40 -0.82 -4.98
CA SER A 351 -0.70 -1.77 -4.79
C SER A 351 -0.85 -2.57 -6.06
N VAL A 352 -0.87 -3.90 -5.90
CA VAL A 352 -0.91 -4.86 -6.99
C VAL A 352 -1.74 -6.09 -6.61
N GLY A 353 -2.07 -6.91 -7.61
CA GLY A 353 -2.64 -8.24 -7.37
C GLY A 353 -1.59 -9.24 -6.87
N TYR A 354 -1.99 -10.24 -6.10
CA TYR A 354 -1.15 -11.40 -5.76
C TYR A 354 -1.94 -12.70 -5.84
N ASP A 355 -1.26 -13.79 -6.15
CA ASP A 355 -1.86 -15.11 -6.25
C ASP A 355 -1.93 -15.79 -4.87
N SER A 356 -3.15 -15.98 -4.37
CA SER A 356 -3.45 -16.64 -3.11
C SER A 356 -3.92 -18.09 -3.30
N SER A 357 -3.82 -18.63 -4.52
CA SER A 357 -4.27 -19.99 -4.84
C SER A 357 -3.57 -21.02 -3.96
N SER A 358 -4.34 -21.96 -3.42
CA SER A 358 -3.79 -23.07 -2.64
C SER A 358 -3.20 -24.17 -3.54
N SER A 359 -3.72 -24.32 -4.76
CA SER A 359 -3.26 -25.23 -5.81
C SER A 359 -2.02 -24.71 -6.55
N SER A 360 -1.35 -25.58 -7.32
CA SER A 360 -0.12 -25.29 -8.08
C SER A 360 -0.37 -24.43 -9.33
N THR A 361 -0.77 -23.17 -9.15
CA THR A 361 -0.68 -22.15 -10.21
C THR A 361 0.79 -21.82 -10.48
N GLN A 362 1.08 -21.30 -11.68
CA GLN A 362 2.47 -20.91 -12.02
C GLN A 362 2.97 -19.74 -11.17
N THR A 363 2.04 -18.93 -10.66
CA THR A 363 2.28 -17.69 -9.91
C THR A 363 1.97 -17.81 -8.43
N LYS A 364 1.75 -19.02 -7.90
CA LYS A 364 1.41 -19.24 -6.49
C LYS A 364 2.36 -18.48 -5.55
N ASP A 365 1.79 -17.82 -4.55
CA ASP A 365 2.52 -17.06 -3.54
C ASP A 365 3.41 -15.94 -4.12
N GLN A 366 2.97 -15.35 -5.25
CA GLN A 366 3.67 -14.27 -5.94
C GLN A 366 2.78 -13.04 -6.10
N ALA A 367 3.36 -11.86 -5.90
CA ALA A 367 2.79 -10.59 -6.34
C ALA A 367 2.95 -10.42 -7.86
N LEU A 368 1.97 -9.81 -8.50
CA LEU A 368 1.90 -9.62 -9.95
C LEU A 368 2.14 -8.15 -10.29
N ALA A 369 3.41 -7.80 -10.49
CA ALA A 369 3.88 -6.43 -10.69
C ALA A 369 4.93 -6.38 -11.80
N TRP A 370 5.05 -5.24 -12.49
CA TRP A 370 6.04 -5.05 -13.55
C TRP A 370 6.38 -3.58 -13.76
N SER A 371 7.53 -3.32 -14.39
CA SER A 371 7.93 -1.97 -14.80
C SER A 371 7.08 -1.48 -15.98
N THR A 372 6.58 -0.26 -15.86
CA THR A 372 5.77 0.45 -16.86
C THR A 372 6.53 1.63 -17.46
N THR A 373 7.86 1.59 -17.42
CA THR A 373 8.71 2.66 -17.94
C THR A 373 8.57 2.74 -19.46
N THR A 374 8.33 3.94 -19.96
CA THR A 374 8.19 4.29 -21.39
C THR A 374 9.35 3.74 -22.22
N SER A 375 9.05 3.16 -23.38
CA SER A 375 10.02 2.62 -24.34
C SER A 375 10.97 3.67 -24.93
N LEU A 376 12.15 3.22 -25.37
CA LEU A 376 13.18 4.11 -25.92
C LEU A 376 12.80 4.75 -27.26
N ASP A 377 11.97 4.07 -28.07
CA ASP A 377 11.48 4.58 -29.34
C ASP A 377 10.25 5.51 -29.23
N SER A 378 9.81 5.77 -28.00
CA SER A 378 8.69 6.69 -27.77
C SER A 378 8.98 8.05 -28.37
N LYS A 379 7.95 8.68 -28.93
CA LYS A 379 8.02 10.11 -29.25
C LYS A 379 8.38 10.89 -27.99
N THR A 380 9.26 11.86 -28.15
CA THR A 380 9.62 12.82 -27.10
C THR A 380 8.47 13.80 -26.87
N GLY A 381 8.35 14.33 -25.66
CA GLY A 381 7.27 15.24 -25.26
C GLY A 381 6.46 14.62 -24.13
N TYR A 382 6.20 15.38 -23.07
CA TYR A 382 5.67 14.82 -21.81
C TYR A 382 4.41 13.97 -22.02
N ARG A 383 3.46 14.47 -22.81
CA ARG A 383 2.21 13.77 -23.11
C ARG A 383 2.45 12.44 -23.82
N ASP A 384 3.29 12.42 -24.85
CA ASP A 384 3.62 11.18 -25.59
C ASP A 384 4.34 10.17 -24.68
N LEU A 385 5.23 10.64 -23.80
CA LEU A 385 5.94 9.79 -22.86
C LEU A 385 5.00 9.10 -21.86
N VAL A 386 4.08 9.86 -21.24
CA VAL A 386 3.14 9.33 -20.22
C VAL A 386 1.93 8.59 -20.81
N THR A 387 1.73 8.70 -22.13
CA THR A 387 0.67 7.97 -22.85
C THR A 387 1.21 6.88 -23.78
N ASN A 388 2.48 6.49 -23.65
CA ASN A 388 3.04 5.34 -24.33
C ASN A 388 2.38 4.02 -23.83
N ASP A 389 2.21 3.03 -24.70
CA ASP A 389 1.53 1.75 -24.34
C ASP A 389 2.46 0.71 -23.69
N THR A 390 3.77 1.00 -23.56
CA THR A 390 4.76 0.10 -22.98
C THR A 390 4.38 -0.29 -21.56
N GLY A 391 4.04 -1.57 -21.38
CA GLY A 391 3.73 -2.13 -20.08
C GLY A 391 2.30 -1.89 -19.60
N LEU A 392 1.40 -1.39 -20.45
CA LEU A 392 0.05 -0.99 -20.02
C LEU A 392 -0.77 -2.12 -19.41
N ASN A 393 -0.67 -3.34 -19.94
CA ASN A 393 -1.48 -4.48 -19.49
C ASN A 393 -0.64 -5.64 -18.94
N GLY A 394 0.69 -5.54 -18.95
CA GLY A 394 1.56 -6.62 -18.50
C GLY A 394 3.05 -6.37 -18.73
N PRO A 395 3.93 -7.29 -18.29
CA PRO A 395 5.38 -7.08 -18.35
C PRO A 395 5.93 -6.93 -19.77
N ILE A 396 6.97 -6.10 -19.91
CA ILE A 396 7.70 -5.92 -21.18
C ILE A 396 9.15 -5.47 -21.00
N ASN A 397 9.45 -4.71 -19.95
CA ASN A 397 10.83 -4.30 -19.64
C ASN A 397 11.64 -5.47 -19.05
N GLY A 398 12.96 -5.37 -19.12
CA GLY A 398 13.88 -6.48 -18.88
C GLY A 398 15.32 -6.04 -18.99
N SER A 399 16.13 -6.71 -19.82
CA SER A 399 17.51 -6.28 -20.15
C SER A 399 17.76 -6.50 -21.64
N PHE A 400 18.22 -5.45 -22.32
CA PHE A 400 18.37 -5.38 -23.77
C PHE A 400 19.73 -4.78 -24.11
N SER A 401 20.55 -5.50 -24.85
CA SER A 401 21.79 -4.96 -25.43
C SER A 401 21.47 -4.19 -26.70
N ILE A 402 22.00 -2.97 -26.80
CA ILE A 402 21.78 -2.06 -27.93
C ILE A 402 23.14 -1.55 -28.37
N GLN A 403 23.62 -2.01 -29.53
CA GLN A 403 24.99 -1.75 -29.99
C GLN A 403 26.02 -2.17 -28.92
N ASP A 404 26.79 -1.23 -28.40
CA ASP A 404 27.83 -1.39 -27.37
C ASP A 404 27.34 -0.99 -25.95
N THR A 405 26.07 -0.59 -25.81
CA THR A 405 25.44 -0.27 -24.52
C THR A 405 24.30 -1.25 -24.19
N PHE A 406 23.63 -1.02 -23.06
CA PHE A 406 22.44 -1.77 -22.67
C PHE A 406 21.38 -0.85 -22.08
N SER A 407 20.14 -1.33 -22.06
CA SER A 407 19.02 -0.69 -21.40
C SER A 407 18.15 -1.75 -20.72
N PHE A 408 17.56 -1.40 -19.59
CA PHE A 408 16.53 -2.23 -18.96
C PHE A 408 15.12 -1.98 -19.54
N VAL A 409 14.98 -0.90 -20.31
CA VAL A 409 13.75 -0.49 -20.96
C VAL A 409 13.68 -1.09 -22.36
N VAL A 410 12.49 -1.56 -22.75
CA VAL A 410 12.28 -2.13 -24.09
C VAL A 410 12.61 -1.10 -25.18
N PRO A 411 13.42 -1.45 -26.20
CA PRO A 411 13.80 -0.50 -27.23
C PRO A 411 12.67 -0.09 -28.16
N TYR A 412 11.64 -0.94 -28.30
CA TYR A 412 10.58 -0.78 -29.30
C TYR A 412 9.18 -0.93 -28.70
N SER A 413 8.23 -0.17 -29.24
CA SER A 413 6.80 -0.22 -28.94
C SER A 413 5.95 -0.21 -30.23
N SER A 414 4.64 -0.41 -30.10
CA SER A 414 3.70 -0.46 -31.24
C SER A 414 4.11 -1.48 -32.31
N ASN A 415 4.39 -1.06 -33.54
CA ASN A 415 4.73 -1.95 -34.67
C ASN A 415 6.24 -1.96 -34.99
N HIS A 416 7.06 -1.30 -34.17
CA HIS A 416 8.48 -1.12 -34.44
C HIS A 416 9.29 -2.38 -34.09
N THR A 417 10.25 -2.70 -34.95
CA THR A 417 11.24 -3.76 -34.74
C THR A 417 12.57 -3.37 -35.40
N ASN A 418 13.65 -4.07 -35.04
CA ASN A 418 14.99 -3.82 -35.60
C ASN A 418 15.10 -4.11 -37.11
N THR A 419 14.22 -4.93 -37.67
CA THR A 419 14.27 -5.36 -39.09
C THR A 419 13.33 -4.56 -40.00
N ARG A 420 12.86 -3.38 -39.54
CA ARG A 420 11.73 -2.57 -40.06
C ARG A 420 10.36 -3.20 -39.78
N ASN A 421 9.40 -2.30 -39.51
CA ASN A 421 7.99 -2.53 -39.14
C ASN A 421 7.45 -3.93 -39.43
N THR A 422 7.13 -4.68 -38.38
CA THR A 422 6.27 -5.84 -38.53
C THR A 422 4.83 -5.37 -38.75
N SER A 423 4.04 -6.09 -39.52
CA SER A 423 2.60 -5.81 -39.66
C SER A 423 1.85 -5.96 -38.33
N GLY A 424 2.44 -6.66 -37.35
CA GLY A 424 1.85 -6.87 -36.03
C GLY A 424 2.26 -5.83 -34.99
N THR A 425 1.33 -5.56 -34.07
CA THR A 425 1.48 -4.64 -32.95
C THR A 425 1.86 -5.41 -31.69
N ILE A 426 2.88 -4.95 -30.98
CA ILE A 426 3.34 -5.48 -29.70
C ILE A 426 2.19 -5.41 -28.68
N LYS A 427 1.83 -6.56 -28.10
CA LYS A 427 0.83 -6.68 -27.05
C LYS A 427 1.45 -7.10 -25.72
N THR A 428 0.91 -6.53 -24.64
CA THR A 428 1.16 -6.96 -23.25
C THR A 428 -0.11 -7.58 -22.68
N ALA A 429 0.03 -8.56 -21.79
CA ALA A 429 -1.09 -9.22 -21.13
C ALA A 429 -0.77 -9.48 -19.65
N TYR A 430 -1.82 -9.48 -18.82
CA TYR A 430 -1.69 -9.69 -17.39
C TYR A 430 -1.12 -11.10 -17.12
N PRO A 431 -0.19 -11.28 -16.16
CA PRO A 431 0.54 -12.53 -15.99
C PRO A 431 -0.29 -13.62 -15.29
N VAL A 432 -1.38 -14.04 -15.93
CA VAL A 432 -2.23 -15.16 -15.54
C VAL A 432 -2.41 -16.06 -16.77
N LYS A 433 -2.03 -17.33 -16.64
CA LYS A 433 -2.16 -18.29 -17.73
C LYS A 433 -3.65 -18.50 -18.07
N LYS A 434 -4.00 -18.41 -19.35
CA LYS A 434 -5.38 -18.52 -19.85
C LYS A 434 -6.09 -19.80 -19.37
N ASP A 435 -5.37 -20.92 -19.32
CA ASP A 435 -5.90 -22.22 -18.88
C ASP A 435 -6.20 -22.27 -17.37
N GLN A 436 -5.65 -21.34 -16.59
CA GLN A 436 -5.83 -21.23 -15.14
C GLN A 436 -6.81 -20.11 -14.75
N LYS A 437 -7.43 -19.46 -15.74
CA LYS A 437 -8.26 -18.26 -15.56
C LYS A 437 -9.45 -18.45 -14.60
N SER A 438 -10.07 -19.62 -14.56
CA SER A 438 -11.21 -19.92 -13.67
C SER A 438 -10.81 -20.39 -12.28
N THR A 439 -9.57 -20.85 -12.09
CA THR A 439 -9.10 -21.48 -10.86
C THR A 439 -8.12 -20.63 -10.07
N VAL A 440 -7.54 -19.59 -10.69
CA VAL A 440 -6.64 -18.64 -10.04
C VAL A 440 -7.39 -17.70 -9.10
N LYS A 441 -6.78 -17.40 -7.95
CA LYS A 441 -7.26 -16.42 -6.98
C LYS A 441 -6.30 -15.25 -6.90
N ILE A 442 -6.63 -14.15 -7.56
CA ILE A 442 -5.84 -12.91 -7.50
C ILE A 442 -6.51 -11.94 -6.53
N ASN A 443 -5.92 -11.76 -5.35
CA ASN A 443 -6.34 -10.81 -4.32
C ASN A 443 -5.44 -9.57 -4.31
N SER A 444 -5.73 -8.58 -3.47
CA SER A 444 -4.99 -7.30 -3.44
C SER A 444 -3.97 -7.24 -2.31
N LEU A 445 -2.85 -6.57 -2.58
CA LEU A 445 -1.91 -6.13 -1.56
C LEU A 445 -1.63 -4.63 -1.63
N ILE A 446 -1.15 -4.06 -0.52
CA ILE A 446 -0.66 -2.67 -0.43
C ILE A 446 0.76 -2.69 0.16
N ASN A 447 1.67 -2.01 -0.51
CA ASN A 447 3.06 -1.84 -0.11
C ASN A 447 3.21 -0.63 0.83
N ALA A 448 4.26 -0.64 1.66
CA ALA A 448 4.56 0.45 2.58
C ALA A 448 5.29 1.62 1.90
N THR A 449 5.62 1.50 0.61
CA THR A 449 6.37 2.50 -0.16
C THR A 449 5.67 2.83 -1.48
N PRO A 450 6.13 3.85 -2.22
CA PRO A 450 5.62 4.16 -3.56
C PRO A 450 5.96 3.13 -4.64
N LEU A 451 6.80 2.12 -4.33
CA LEU A 451 7.23 1.11 -5.29
C LEU A 451 6.13 0.04 -5.47
N ASN A 452 5.73 -0.21 -6.72
CA ASN A 452 4.81 -1.31 -7.04
C ASN A 452 5.52 -2.67 -7.11
N SER A 453 6.75 -2.72 -7.64
CA SER A 453 7.52 -3.95 -7.84
C SER A 453 8.80 -3.92 -7.00
N TYR A 454 9.01 -4.96 -6.19
CA TYR A 454 10.20 -5.15 -5.36
C TYR A 454 11.09 -6.32 -5.83
N GLY A 455 10.81 -6.87 -7.02
CA GLY A 455 11.59 -7.99 -7.55
C GLY A 455 13.05 -7.57 -7.73
N ASP A 456 13.97 -8.36 -7.16
CA ASP A 456 15.41 -8.09 -7.21
C ASP A 456 15.97 -8.29 -8.64
N GLU A 457 15.87 -7.24 -9.46
CA GLU A 457 16.37 -7.17 -10.84
C GLU A 457 16.67 -5.72 -11.24
N GLY A 458 17.54 -5.50 -12.23
CA GLY A 458 18.06 -4.16 -12.53
C GLY A 458 17.06 -3.10 -13.02
N VAL A 459 15.82 -3.46 -13.39
CA VAL A 459 14.80 -2.49 -13.83
C VAL A 459 13.97 -1.89 -12.68
N GLY A 460 13.96 -2.55 -11.52
CA GLY A 460 13.28 -2.09 -10.30
C GLY A 460 14.22 -1.25 -9.46
#